data_AF-A0AAN8JRD7-F1
#
_entry.id   AF-A0AAN8JRD7-F1
#
_cell.length_a   1.000
_cell.length_b   1.000
_cell.length_c   1.000
_cell.angle_alpha   90.00
_cell.angle_beta   90.00
_cell.angle_gamma   90.00
#
_symmetry.space_group_name_H-M   'P 1'
#
loop_
_entity.id
_entity.type
_entity.pdbx_description
1 polymer ?
#
loop_
_entity_poly.entity_id
_entity_poly.type
_entity_poly.pdbx_seq_one_letter_code
_entity_poly.pdbx_strand_id
1 'polypeptide(L)'
;MSSFTNGEPVIEQNIKEFIYSKTRECVFVDIQTTSSIKIVPKIKHGSIVLGILWVKVLQHHGNYPVTKYPYKKKIDSKSVYEIVLSLEDVVIIVNLKTGLLEIKGRFVIEWFTRYFQSVLNVYDGILKETCKPEKIYTEIEVKHLDRDIETNKQYYANNWPDEALKDGVSVFNVSSNVLTSVDSEVPLELQVPDEKDLDVMTQEEVDEQTSTLAPGSVLDGVTLHRIWRSLLNAWCSSENCSISIATPRIDVPSLVEICHFFIKYREIVKICAICIPMQFDGTKLGVIKQDVLKEFSSSDQIFIEYKIFTQFLYPLNTFKVTFISSLNKDGIVDVLATSGDFTKSGFSKKSSNLVVYNSMREDEFKSKYLNPIMD
;
A
#
# COMPACT_ATOMS: atom_id res chain seq x y z
N MET A 1 4.87 23.76 -24.80
CA MET A 1 4.61 22.35 -25.19
C MET A 1 5.29 21.47 -24.17
N SER A 2 4.56 21.08 -23.12
CA SER A 2 5.05 20.21 -22.05
C SER A 2 3.97 19.17 -21.79
N SER A 3 4.24 17.95 -22.26
CA SER A 3 3.45 16.77 -21.97
C SER A 3 3.68 16.36 -20.51
N PHE A 4 2.68 16.61 -19.66
CA PHE A 4 2.64 16.14 -18.29
C PHE A 4 2.26 14.65 -18.29
N THR A 5 3.12 13.81 -17.70
CA THR A 5 2.84 12.39 -17.44
C THR A 5 2.28 12.21 -16.04
N ASN A 6 1.12 11.54 -15.97
CA ASN A 6 0.36 11.23 -14.77
C ASN A 6 1.09 10.26 -13.83
N GLY A 7 1.17 10.61 -12.53
CA GLY A 7 1.20 9.63 -11.43
C GLY A 7 2.54 9.30 -10.75
N GLU A 8 3.55 10.17 -10.78
CA GLU A 8 4.76 9.97 -9.96
C GLU A 8 4.54 10.46 -8.51
N PRO A 9 5.03 9.74 -7.47
CA PRO A 9 4.99 10.19 -6.09
C PRO A 9 5.65 11.57 -5.93
N VAL A 10 5.03 12.47 -5.16
CA VAL A 10 5.50 13.87 -4.98
C VAL A 10 6.99 13.94 -4.62
N ILE A 11 7.47 13.03 -3.76
CA ILE A 11 8.87 12.99 -3.35
C ILE A 11 9.82 12.57 -4.48
N GLU A 12 9.42 11.66 -5.38
CA GLU A 12 10.24 11.26 -6.52
C GLU A 12 10.42 12.40 -7.51
N GLN A 13 9.33 13.12 -7.78
CA GLN A 13 9.35 14.29 -8.66
C GLN A 13 10.25 15.39 -8.06
N ASN A 14 10.12 15.67 -6.76
CA ASN A 14 10.97 16.65 -6.08
C ASN A 14 12.46 16.28 -6.15
N ILE A 15 12.79 14.99 -5.98
CA ILE A 15 14.17 14.50 -6.10
C ILE A 15 14.69 14.69 -7.53
N LYS A 16 13.89 14.32 -8.53
CA LYS A 16 14.24 14.47 -9.95
C LYS A 16 14.48 15.93 -10.30
N GLU A 17 13.59 16.82 -9.87
CA GLU A 17 13.72 18.27 -10.07
C GLU A 17 14.93 18.85 -9.33
N PHE A 18 15.14 18.46 -8.08
CA PHE A 18 16.30 18.87 -7.29
C PHE A 18 17.59 18.50 -8.01
N ILE A 19 17.77 17.24 -8.40
CA ILE A 19 18.99 16.77 -9.07
C ILE A 19 19.17 17.50 -10.41
N TYR A 20 18.11 17.57 -11.21
CA TYR A 20 18.16 18.26 -12.50
C TYR A 20 18.55 19.74 -12.35
N SER A 21 18.07 20.42 -11.30
CA SER A 21 18.43 21.82 -11.03
C SER A 21 19.92 22.00 -10.70
N LYS A 22 20.55 21.02 -10.04
CA LYS A 22 21.95 21.11 -9.56
C LYS A 22 22.97 20.57 -10.56
N THR A 23 22.64 19.51 -11.29
CA THR A 23 23.59 18.80 -12.14
C THR A 23 23.18 18.75 -13.61
N ARG A 24 21.93 19.14 -13.94
CA ARG A 24 21.32 18.97 -15.27
C ARG A 24 21.22 17.50 -15.72
N GLU A 25 21.34 16.56 -14.78
CA GLU A 25 21.22 15.13 -15.05
C GLU A 25 19.85 14.58 -14.66
N CYS A 26 19.44 13.50 -15.30
CA CYS A 26 18.20 12.79 -15.00
C CYS A 26 18.52 11.49 -14.25
N VAL A 27 17.66 11.14 -13.28
CA VAL A 27 17.79 9.92 -12.48
C VAL A 27 16.53 9.06 -12.55
N PHE A 28 16.69 7.82 -12.12
CA PHE A 28 15.63 6.88 -11.78
C PHE A 28 15.66 6.67 -10.26
N VAL A 29 14.50 6.70 -9.62
CA VAL A 29 14.34 6.35 -8.21
C VAL A 29 13.75 4.95 -8.18
N ASP A 30 14.53 4.00 -7.71
CA ASP A 30 14.17 2.60 -7.56
C ASP A 30 13.78 2.33 -6.10
N ILE A 31 12.50 2.06 -5.90
CA ILE A 31 11.87 1.72 -4.60
C ILE A 31 11.40 0.25 -4.63
N GLN A 32 11.85 -0.56 -5.58
CA GLN A 32 11.34 -1.93 -5.76
C GLN A 32 11.66 -2.87 -4.59
N THR A 33 12.72 -2.56 -3.82
CA THR A 33 13.16 -3.40 -2.71
C THR A 33 12.73 -2.80 -1.38
N THR A 34 11.99 -3.56 -0.57
CA THR A 34 11.49 -3.11 0.76
C THR A 34 12.58 -2.72 1.75
N SER A 35 13.81 -3.19 1.56
CA SER A 35 14.97 -2.92 2.43
C SER A 35 16.00 -1.95 1.82
N SER A 36 15.79 -1.48 0.59
CA SER A 36 16.69 -0.52 -0.05
C SER A 36 16.02 0.39 -1.06
N ILE A 37 16.32 1.68 -1.00
CA ILE A 37 15.97 2.67 -2.01
C ILE A 37 17.23 3.06 -2.76
N LYS A 38 17.17 3.09 -4.10
CA LYS A 38 18.30 3.46 -4.95
C LYS A 38 17.93 4.65 -5.83
N ILE A 39 18.82 5.63 -5.93
CA ILE A 39 18.73 6.73 -6.89
C ILE A 39 19.87 6.55 -7.88
N VAL A 40 19.50 6.21 -9.11
CA VAL A 40 20.42 5.78 -10.17
C VAL A 40 20.43 6.81 -11.30
N PRO A 41 21.59 7.27 -11.78
CA PRO A 41 21.62 8.11 -12.98
C PRO A 41 21.11 7.35 -14.20
N LYS A 42 20.37 8.02 -15.08
CA LYS A 42 19.91 7.44 -16.37
C LYS A 42 21.06 7.26 -17.37
N ILE A 43 22.23 7.84 -17.11
CA ILE A 43 23.40 7.76 -17.99
C ILE A 43 24.08 6.40 -17.83
N LYS A 44 24.29 5.69 -18.95
CA LYS A 44 24.85 4.32 -18.97
C LYS A 44 26.22 4.15 -18.31
N HIS A 45 27.03 5.20 -18.26
CA HIS A 45 28.39 5.15 -17.71
C HIS A 45 28.48 5.62 -16.25
N GLY A 46 27.35 5.96 -15.63
CA GLY A 46 27.30 6.58 -14.30
C GLY A 46 27.63 8.07 -14.31
N SER A 47 27.58 8.71 -13.14
CA SER A 47 27.92 10.13 -12.98
C SER A 47 28.73 10.41 -11.71
N ILE A 48 29.97 10.85 -11.91
CA ILE A 48 30.83 11.35 -10.83
C ILE A 48 30.27 12.64 -10.24
N VAL A 49 29.69 13.50 -11.08
CA VAL A 49 29.09 14.77 -10.66
C VAL A 49 27.94 14.51 -9.67
N LEU A 50 27.10 13.51 -9.97
CA LEU A 50 26.02 13.09 -9.09
C LEU A 50 26.54 12.48 -7.79
N GLY A 51 27.59 11.66 -7.86
CA GLY A 51 28.26 11.14 -6.66
C GLY A 51 28.78 12.25 -5.74
N ILE A 52 29.42 13.27 -6.32
CA ILE A 52 29.91 14.45 -5.57
C ILE A 52 28.73 15.26 -5.00
N LEU A 53 27.65 15.44 -5.77
CA LEU A 53 26.44 16.12 -5.28
C LEU A 53 25.94 15.43 -4.01
N TRP A 54 25.78 14.11 -4.03
CA TRP A 54 25.27 13.37 -2.87
C TRP A 54 26.15 13.54 -1.64
N VAL A 55 27.48 13.52 -1.80
CA VAL A 55 28.40 13.79 -0.70
C VAL A 55 28.20 15.20 -0.15
N LYS A 56 28.08 16.22 -1.01
CA LYS A 56 27.86 17.60 -0.59
C LYS A 56 26.53 17.79 0.13
N VAL A 57 25.47 17.16 -0.37
CA VAL A 57 24.15 17.16 0.26
C VAL A 57 24.25 16.54 1.64
N LEU A 58 24.79 15.33 1.77
CA LEU A 58 24.87 14.64 3.05
C LEU A 58 25.77 15.38 4.05
N GLN A 59 26.93 15.88 3.61
CA GLN A 59 27.92 16.54 4.47
C GLN A 59 27.62 18.03 4.74
N HIS A 60 26.49 18.54 4.26
CA HIS A 60 26.06 19.90 4.54
C HIS A 60 25.95 20.14 6.06
N HIS A 61 26.29 21.35 6.52
CA HIS A 61 26.39 21.67 7.94
C HIS A 61 25.09 21.45 8.73
N GLY A 62 23.92 21.64 8.09
CA GLY A 62 22.60 21.37 8.67
C GLY A 62 22.09 19.92 8.49
N ASN A 63 22.81 19.08 7.73
CA ASN A 63 22.49 17.67 7.49
C ASN A 63 23.35 16.79 8.40
N TYR A 64 24.33 16.08 7.83
CA TYR A 64 25.20 15.15 8.52
C TYR A 64 26.66 15.59 8.38
N PRO A 65 27.08 16.69 9.04
CA PRO A 65 28.44 17.19 8.88
C PRO A 65 29.47 16.17 9.36
N VAL A 66 30.61 16.12 8.65
CA VAL A 66 31.75 15.22 8.95
C VAL A 66 32.33 15.39 10.36
N THR A 67 32.07 16.53 11.01
CA THR A 67 32.49 16.80 12.40
C THR A 67 31.64 16.07 13.43
N LYS A 68 30.40 15.68 13.09
CA LYS A 68 29.45 15.01 14.00
C LYS A 68 29.16 13.57 13.61
N TYR A 69 29.22 13.22 12.33
CA TYR A 69 28.81 11.91 11.82
C TYR A 69 29.98 11.11 11.22
N PRO A 70 30.10 9.82 11.56
CA PRO A 70 31.18 8.99 11.07
C PRO A 70 30.92 8.53 9.63
N TYR A 71 31.74 9.00 8.68
CA TYR A 71 31.76 8.51 7.30
C TYR A 71 32.86 7.48 7.13
N LYS A 72 32.52 6.33 6.52
CA LYS A 72 33.49 5.29 6.14
C LYS A 72 33.71 5.32 4.64
N LYS A 73 34.98 5.34 4.23
CA LYS A 73 35.37 5.15 2.82
C LYS A 73 35.61 3.67 2.61
N LYS A 74 34.88 3.06 1.67
CA LYS A 74 35.15 1.70 1.20
C LYS A 74 35.75 1.79 -0.20
N ILE A 75 36.91 1.16 -0.36
CA ILE A 75 37.57 1.01 -1.65
C ILE A 75 37.66 -0.49 -1.88
N ASP A 76 36.85 -1.01 -2.81
CA ASP A 76 36.95 -2.41 -3.21
C ASP A 76 38.06 -2.59 -4.27
N SER A 77 38.61 -3.80 -4.33
CA SER A 77 39.53 -4.34 -5.34
C SER A 77 39.14 -4.03 -6.79
N LYS A 78 37.85 -3.77 -7.07
CA LYS A 78 37.31 -3.35 -8.37
C LYS A 78 37.28 -1.83 -8.62
N SER A 79 38.02 -1.03 -7.83
CA SER A 79 38.06 0.45 -7.95
C SER A 79 36.69 1.11 -7.76
N VAL A 80 35.86 0.54 -6.90
CA VAL A 80 34.56 1.11 -6.51
C VAL A 80 34.80 1.98 -5.28
N TYR A 81 34.63 3.30 -5.46
CA TYR A 81 34.78 4.30 -4.41
C TYR A 81 33.42 4.57 -3.76
N GLU A 82 33.21 3.99 -2.59
CA GLU A 82 31.96 4.16 -1.83
C GLU A 82 32.19 4.98 -0.57
N ILE A 83 31.26 5.89 -0.31
CA ILE A 83 31.15 6.60 0.97
C ILE A 83 29.92 6.06 1.68
N VAL A 84 30.12 5.56 2.88
CA VAL A 84 29.08 4.97 3.72
C VAL A 84 28.86 5.85 4.95
N LEU A 85 27.63 6.30 5.14
CA LEU A 85 27.13 6.96 6.34
C LEU A 85 26.21 5.99 7.07
N SER A 86 26.55 5.65 8.32
CA SER A 86 25.70 4.83 9.19
C SER A 86 24.93 5.74 10.14
N LEU A 87 23.61 5.74 10.02
CA LEU A 87 22.68 6.36 10.96
C LEU A 87 22.02 5.26 11.82
N GLU A 88 21.22 5.67 12.80
CA GLU A 88 20.54 4.74 13.72
C GLU A 88 19.57 3.80 12.97
N ASP A 89 18.78 4.34 12.04
CA ASP A 89 17.74 3.57 11.33
C ASP A 89 18.14 3.11 9.92
N VAL A 90 19.09 3.80 9.29
CA VAL A 90 19.48 3.57 7.89
C VAL A 90 20.98 3.68 7.67
N VAL A 91 21.45 3.00 6.62
CA VAL A 91 22.79 3.12 6.08
C VAL A 91 22.69 3.74 4.69
N ILE A 92 23.32 4.89 4.52
CA ILE A 92 23.36 5.61 3.24
C ILE A 92 24.70 5.35 2.58
N ILE A 93 24.68 4.88 1.33
CA ILE A 93 25.84 4.49 0.55
C ILE A 93 25.85 5.34 -0.72
N VAL A 94 26.95 6.04 -0.97
CA VAL A 94 27.18 6.82 -2.19
C VAL A 94 28.30 6.16 -2.97
N ASN A 95 28.02 5.73 -4.20
CA ASN A 95 29.05 5.30 -5.13
C ASN A 95 29.53 6.50 -5.96
N LEU A 96 30.74 6.97 -5.70
CA LEU A 96 31.31 8.15 -6.35
C LEU A 96 31.56 7.95 -7.85
N LYS A 97 31.76 6.72 -8.30
CA LYS A 97 32.04 6.42 -9.71
C LYS A 97 30.76 6.38 -10.52
N THR A 98 29.73 5.71 -10.00
CA THR A 98 28.47 5.52 -10.71
C THR A 98 27.45 6.61 -10.44
N GLY A 99 27.59 7.39 -9.37
CA GLY A 99 26.60 8.38 -8.94
C GLY A 99 25.39 7.77 -8.23
N LEU A 100 25.42 6.46 -7.95
CA LEU A 100 24.38 5.76 -7.21
C LEU A 100 24.33 6.25 -5.76
N LEU A 101 23.15 6.67 -5.32
CA LEU A 101 22.81 6.76 -3.91
C LEU A 101 21.96 5.54 -3.55
N GLU A 102 22.39 4.76 -2.57
CA GLU A 102 21.63 3.64 -2.05
C GLU A 102 21.41 3.84 -0.55
N ILE A 103 20.15 3.82 -0.13
CA ILE A 103 19.75 3.91 1.27
C ILE A 103 19.26 2.53 1.64
N LYS A 104 19.83 1.93 2.69
CA LYS A 104 19.44 0.61 3.21
C LYS A 104 18.93 0.75 4.61
N GLY A 105 17.91 -0.01 4.96
CA GLY A 105 17.39 -0.02 6.32
C GLY A 105 16.16 -0.88 6.42
N ARG A 106 15.82 -1.25 7.66
CA ARG A 106 14.62 -2.04 7.95
C ARG A 106 13.34 -1.26 7.66
N PHE A 107 13.40 0.06 7.82
CA PHE A 107 12.29 1.02 7.66
C PHE A 107 12.68 2.12 6.67
N VAL A 108 13.33 1.72 5.58
CA VAL A 108 13.96 2.67 4.66
C VAL A 108 12.93 3.50 3.91
N ILE A 109 11.76 2.95 3.60
CA ILE A 109 10.69 3.65 2.89
C ILE A 109 10.09 4.74 3.78
N GLU A 110 9.82 4.42 5.04
CA GLU A 110 9.30 5.34 6.04
C GLU A 110 10.33 6.45 6.34
N TRP A 111 11.60 6.08 6.50
CA TRP A 111 12.67 7.05 6.68
C TRP A 111 12.78 7.99 5.47
N PHE A 112 12.74 7.43 4.27
CA PHE A 112 12.91 8.19 3.03
C PHE A 112 11.76 9.17 2.80
N THR A 113 10.53 8.71 2.94
CA THR A 113 9.32 9.53 2.73
C THR A 113 9.20 10.66 3.77
N ARG A 114 9.56 10.41 5.03
CA ARG A 114 9.46 11.41 6.11
C ARG A 114 10.61 12.39 6.16
N TYR A 115 11.84 11.94 5.91
CA TYR A 115 13.04 12.72 6.25
C TYR A 115 13.87 13.15 5.04
N PHE A 116 13.85 12.41 3.93
CA PHE A 116 14.77 12.68 2.83
C PHE A 116 14.50 14.03 2.15
N GLN A 117 13.22 14.44 2.03
CA GLN A 117 12.88 15.77 1.52
C GLN A 117 13.48 16.89 2.39
N SER A 118 13.48 16.74 3.71
CA SER A 118 14.09 17.72 4.63
C SER A 118 15.60 17.82 4.43
N VAL A 119 16.29 16.72 4.15
CA VAL A 119 17.73 16.71 3.81
C VAL A 119 18.01 17.57 2.57
N LEU A 120 17.16 17.48 1.55
CA LEU A 120 17.28 18.30 0.33
C LEU A 120 16.98 19.77 0.62
N ASN A 121 15.90 20.05 1.34
CA ASN A 121 15.48 21.41 1.70
C ASN A 121 16.54 22.14 2.54
N VAL A 122 17.25 21.44 3.41
CA VAL A 122 18.36 22.02 4.19
C VAL A 122 19.55 22.35 3.30
N TYR A 123 19.88 21.51 2.32
CA TYR A 123 20.94 21.81 1.37
C TYR A 123 20.60 23.03 0.49
N ASP A 124 19.34 23.21 0.13
CA ASP A 124 18.86 24.38 -0.61
C ASP A 124 18.68 25.64 0.26
N GLY A 125 18.94 25.55 1.56
CA GLY A 125 18.79 26.68 2.49
C GLY A 125 17.33 27.06 2.79
N ILE A 126 16.36 26.22 2.39
CA ILE A 126 14.93 26.37 2.74
C ILE A 126 14.75 26.10 4.24
N LEU A 127 15.46 25.11 4.77
CA LEU A 127 15.50 24.76 6.18
C LEU A 127 16.89 25.01 6.76
N LYS A 128 16.98 25.34 8.05
CA LYS A 128 18.25 25.59 8.74
C LYS A 128 18.96 24.30 9.16
N GLU A 129 18.20 23.31 9.65
CA GLU A 129 18.70 22.01 10.09
C GLU A 129 17.69 20.92 9.74
N THR A 130 18.18 19.68 9.62
CA THR A 130 17.32 18.52 9.41
C THR A 130 16.50 18.22 10.65
N CYS A 131 15.22 17.89 10.47
CA CYS A 131 14.45 17.23 11.51
C CYS A 131 15.20 15.94 11.88
N LYS A 132 15.64 15.84 13.14
CA LYS A 132 16.20 14.58 13.64
C LYS A 132 15.15 13.51 13.48
N PRO A 133 15.50 12.30 13.00
CA PRO A 133 14.57 11.20 13.04
C PRO A 133 14.21 10.96 14.51
N GLU A 134 12.96 11.23 14.89
CA GLU A 134 12.41 10.59 16.08
C GLU A 134 12.43 9.08 15.78
N LYS A 135 12.89 8.27 16.76
CA LYS A 135 13.01 6.81 16.61
C LYS A 135 11.73 6.29 15.95
N ILE A 136 11.88 5.73 14.74
CA ILE A 136 10.72 5.25 13.96
C ILE A 136 9.98 4.16 14.75
N TYR A 137 10.71 3.40 15.57
CA TYR A 137 10.20 2.41 16.52
C TYR A 137 10.98 2.44 17.84
N THR A 138 10.30 2.11 18.93
CA THR A 138 10.91 1.87 20.25
C THR A 138 11.70 0.56 20.26
N GLU A 139 12.70 0.47 21.15
CA GLU A 139 13.49 -0.78 21.33
C GLU A 139 12.63 -2.00 21.71
N ILE A 140 11.48 -1.74 22.35
CA ILE A 140 10.52 -2.76 22.71
C ILE A 140 9.86 -3.31 21.45
N GLU A 141 9.40 -2.43 20.55
CA GLU A 141 8.78 -2.82 19.27
C GLU A 141 9.76 -3.56 18.36
N VAL A 142 11.02 -3.13 18.30
CA VAL A 142 12.07 -3.84 17.53
C VAL A 142 12.31 -5.25 18.09
N LYS A 143 12.38 -5.40 19.42
CA LYS A 143 12.56 -6.72 20.06
C LYS A 143 11.35 -7.64 19.85
N HIS A 144 10.13 -7.10 19.87
CA HIS A 144 8.94 -7.86 19.53
C HIS A 144 8.97 -8.31 18.07
N LEU A 145 9.33 -7.41 17.15
CA LEU A 145 9.42 -7.71 15.72
C LEU A 145 10.51 -8.77 15.42
N ASP A 146 11.63 -8.73 16.14
CA ASP A 146 12.69 -9.75 16.02
C ASP A 146 12.26 -11.11 16.56
N ARG A 147 11.58 -11.13 17.71
CA ARG A 147 11.00 -12.36 18.28
C ARG A 147 9.99 -12.98 17.31
N ASP A 148 9.15 -12.16 16.67
CA ASP A 148 8.13 -12.64 15.76
C ASP A 148 8.72 -13.16 14.44
N ILE A 149 9.78 -12.50 13.91
CA ILE A 149 10.51 -12.99 12.74
C ILE A 149 11.19 -14.32 13.05
N GLU A 150 11.82 -14.45 14.22
CA GLU A 150 12.47 -15.70 14.63
C GLU A 150 11.45 -16.81 14.86
N THR A 151 10.31 -16.49 15.49
CA THR A 151 9.20 -17.43 15.71
C THR A 151 8.61 -17.90 14.37
N ASN A 152 8.45 -16.99 13.40
CA ASN A 152 7.99 -17.34 12.06
C ASN A 152 9.04 -18.16 11.29
N LYS A 153 10.33 -17.81 11.37
CA LYS A 153 11.40 -18.61 10.76
C LYS A 153 11.44 -20.02 11.31
N GLN A 154 11.30 -20.18 12.63
CA GLN A 154 11.24 -21.49 13.28
C GLN A 154 9.96 -22.25 12.94
N TYR A 155 8.82 -21.55 12.84
CA TYR A 155 7.55 -22.14 12.39
C TYR A 155 7.66 -22.69 10.95
N TYR A 156 8.25 -21.93 10.03
CA TYR A 156 8.45 -22.39 8.64
C TYR A 156 9.58 -23.41 8.52
N ALA A 157 10.64 -23.35 9.33
CA ALA A 157 11.67 -24.38 9.34
C ALA A 157 11.15 -25.73 9.85
N ASN A 158 10.17 -25.73 10.77
CA ASN A 158 9.60 -26.93 11.38
C ASN A 158 8.31 -27.43 10.71
N ASN A 159 7.61 -26.58 9.94
CA ASN A 159 6.38 -26.90 9.22
C ASN A 159 6.50 -26.63 7.71
N TRP A 160 7.71 -26.76 7.16
CA TRP A 160 7.92 -26.66 5.72
C TRP A 160 7.17 -27.83 5.04
N PRO A 161 6.25 -27.59 4.09
CA PRO A 161 5.49 -28.69 3.50
C PRO A 161 6.44 -29.55 2.66
N ASP A 162 6.58 -30.84 3.01
CA ASP A 162 7.31 -31.84 2.22
C ASP A 162 6.72 -32.03 0.80
N GLU A 163 5.54 -31.45 0.54
CA GLU A 163 4.87 -31.40 -0.76
C GLU A 163 5.49 -30.40 -1.74
N ALA A 164 6.30 -29.43 -1.26
CA ALA A 164 7.01 -28.49 -2.11
C ALA A 164 8.23 -29.10 -2.84
N LEU A 165 8.56 -30.38 -2.57
CA LEU A 165 9.69 -31.11 -3.15
C LEU A 165 9.28 -32.34 -3.98
N LYS A 166 8.04 -32.40 -4.47
CA LYS A 166 7.69 -33.35 -5.54
C LYS A 166 7.75 -32.67 -6.90
N ASP A 167 8.84 -32.89 -7.61
CA ASP A 167 8.96 -32.70 -9.06
C ASP A 167 7.77 -33.40 -9.76
N GLY A 168 6.76 -32.63 -10.16
CA GLY A 168 5.62 -33.19 -10.89
C GLY A 168 4.32 -32.43 -10.71
N VAL A 169 4.26 -31.16 -11.11
CA VAL A 169 2.97 -30.54 -11.45
C VAL A 169 2.97 -30.18 -12.92
N SER A 170 2.29 -31.04 -13.68
CA SER A 170 1.99 -30.89 -15.10
C SER A 170 1.03 -29.72 -15.32
N VAL A 171 1.42 -28.83 -16.22
CA VAL A 171 0.56 -27.78 -16.80
C VAL A 171 -0.60 -28.46 -17.54
N PHE A 172 -1.83 -28.30 -17.06
CA PHE A 172 -3.00 -28.82 -17.77
C PHE A 172 -3.35 -27.90 -18.95
N ASN A 173 -3.21 -28.49 -20.13
CA ASN A 173 -3.61 -27.95 -21.42
C ASN A 173 -5.11 -28.17 -21.61
N VAL A 174 -5.82 -27.15 -22.09
CA VAL A 174 -7.26 -27.17 -22.33
C VAL A 174 -7.57 -28.00 -23.57
N SER A 175 -8.10 -29.20 -23.38
CA SER A 175 -9.05 -29.83 -24.31
C SER A 175 -9.46 -31.22 -23.82
N SER A 176 -10.75 -31.41 -23.56
CA SER A 176 -11.61 -32.50 -24.06
C SER A 176 -12.72 -32.85 -23.06
N ASN A 177 -13.94 -32.82 -23.59
CA ASN A 177 -15.15 -33.38 -22.99
C ASN A 177 -14.95 -34.85 -22.62
N VAL A 178 -15.57 -35.30 -21.52
CA VAL A 178 -16.47 -36.46 -21.43
C VAL A 178 -17.06 -36.53 -20.01
N LEU A 179 -18.40 -36.64 -19.95
CA LEU A 179 -19.20 -36.97 -18.77
C LEU A 179 -18.91 -38.40 -18.29
N THR A 180 -18.79 -38.59 -16.98
CA THR A 180 -19.34 -39.78 -16.27
C THR A 180 -19.56 -39.48 -14.79
N SER A 181 -20.80 -39.68 -14.37
CA SER A 181 -21.33 -39.75 -13.00
C SER A 181 -20.80 -40.95 -12.21
N VAL A 182 -20.59 -40.83 -10.89
CA VAL A 182 -21.04 -41.79 -9.85
C VAL A 182 -21.13 -41.07 -8.51
N ASP A 183 -22.29 -41.25 -7.85
CA ASP A 183 -22.65 -40.79 -6.52
C ASP A 183 -21.74 -41.33 -5.40
N SER A 184 -21.51 -40.51 -4.37
CA SER A 184 -21.33 -40.98 -3.00
C SER A 184 -21.76 -39.89 -2.03
N GLU A 185 -22.66 -40.27 -1.15
CA GLU A 185 -23.39 -39.46 -0.18
C GLU A 185 -22.46 -38.69 0.77
N VAL A 186 -22.63 -37.37 0.84
CA VAL A 186 -21.95 -36.46 1.77
C VAL A 186 -22.91 -36.12 2.92
N PRO A 187 -22.51 -36.25 4.20
CA PRO A 187 -23.25 -35.71 5.32
C PRO A 187 -23.22 -34.17 5.27
N LEU A 188 -24.41 -33.56 5.22
CA LEU A 188 -24.74 -32.14 5.35
C LEU A 188 -23.64 -31.25 5.98
N GLU A 189 -22.73 -30.76 5.15
CA GLU A 189 -21.97 -29.54 5.45
C GLU A 189 -22.79 -28.34 5.00
N LEU A 190 -22.89 -27.34 5.90
CA LEU A 190 -23.48 -26.04 5.60
C LEU A 190 -22.81 -25.47 4.34
N GLN A 191 -23.53 -25.49 3.23
CA GLN A 191 -23.16 -24.76 2.03
C GLN A 191 -23.18 -23.26 2.36
N VAL A 192 -21.98 -22.68 2.41
CA VAL A 192 -21.80 -21.25 2.13
C VAL A 192 -22.30 -21.06 0.70
N PRO A 193 -23.20 -20.10 0.43
CA PRO A 193 -23.64 -19.83 -0.94
C PRO A 193 -22.40 -19.55 -1.81
N ASP A 194 -22.35 -20.18 -2.99
CA ASP A 194 -21.33 -19.93 -4.00
C ASP A 194 -21.21 -18.42 -4.26
N GLU A 195 -19.97 -17.91 -4.30
CA GLU A 195 -19.61 -16.50 -4.58
C GLU A 195 -20.13 -15.96 -5.93
N LYS A 196 -20.76 -16.80 -6.75
CA LYS A 196 -21.29 -16.46 -8.07
C LYS A 196 -22.69 -15.82 -8.07
N ASP A 197 -23.42 -15.81 -6.95
CA ASP A 197 -24.84 -15.39 -6.91
C ASP A 197 -25.14 -14.10 -6.11
N LEU A 198 -24.14 -13.29 -5.75
CA LEU A 198 -24.40 -11.93 -5.27
C LEU A 198 -24.45 -10.95 -6.43
N ASP A 199 -25.60 -10.92 -7.09
CA ASP A 199 -25.88 -10.00 -8.19
C ASP A 199 -25.84 -8.54 -7.71
N VAL A 200 -25.20 -7.69 -8.51
CA VAL A 200 -25.10 -6.25 -8.25
C VAL A 200 -26.51 -5.67 -8.38
N MET A 201 -26.98 -5.01 -7.33
CA MET A 201 -28.30 -4.36 -7.34
C MET A 201 -28.38 -3.30 -8.44
N THR A 202 -29.57 -3.14 -8.99
CA THR A 202 -29.90 -1.98 -9.83
C THR A 202 -29.80 -0.69 -9.01
N GLN A 203 -29.60 0.46 -9.67
CA GLN A 203 -29.49 1.73 -8.97
C GLN A 203 -30.75 2.05 -8.13
N GLU A 204 -31.93 1.69 -8.65
CA GLU A 204 -33.22 1.88 -7.94
C GLU A 204 -33.28 1.08 -6.64
N GLU A 205 -32.81 -0.18 -6.66
CA GLU A 205 -32.72 -1.02 -5.46
C GLU A 205 -31.69 -0.48 -4.46
N VAL A 206 -30.55 0.04 -4.93
CA VAL A 206 -29.54 0.67 -4.06
C VAL A 206 -30.12 1.91 -3.39
N ASP A 207 -30.82 2.75 -4.13
CA ASP A 207 -31.42 3.98 -3.61
C ASP A 207 -32.53 3.66 -2.59
N GLU A 208 -33.37 2.66 -2.87
CA GLU A 208 -34.39 2.18 -1.93
C GLU A 208 -33.75 1.67 -0.64
N GLN A 209 -32.77 0.77 -0.75
CA GLN A 209 -32.11 0.19 0.42
C GLN A 209 -31.38 1.26 1.24
N THR A 210 -30.58 2.12 0.60
CA THR A 210 -29.81 3.16 1.30
C THR A 210 -30.68 4.23 1.93
N SER A 211 -31.84 4.56 1.36
CA SER A 211 -32.79 5.53 1.95
C SER A 211 -33.32 5.10 3.32
N THR A 212 -33.27 3.80 3.64
CA THR A 212 -33.74 3.24 4.92
C THR A 212 -32.63 3.10 5.98
N LEU A 213 -31.37 3.37 5.64
CA LEU A 213 -30.20 3.17 6.51
C LEU A 213 -29.91 4.37 7.41
N ALA A 214 -30.87 4.69 8.28
CA ALA A 214 -30.70 5.70 9.33
C ALA A 214 -29.79 5.23 10.48
N PRO A 215 -29.27 6.15 11.33
CA PRO A 215 -28.54 5.78 12.54
C PRO A 215 -29.29 4.75 13.41
N GLY A 216 -28.65 3.60 13.65
CA GLY A 216 -29.23 2.49 14.42
C GLY A 216 -29.80 1.35 13.57
N SER A 217 -29.77 1.45 12.24
CA SER A 217 -30.12 0.35 11.35
C SER A 217 -29.16 -0.82 11.51
N VAL A 218 -29.71 -2.04 11.52
CA VAL A 218 -28.96 -3.29 11.67
C VAL A 218 -29.22 -4.15 10.45
N LEU A 219 -28.15 -4.59 9.80
CA LEU A 219 -28.20 -5.48 8.65
C LEU A 219 -27.43 -6.77 8.93
N ASP A 220 -27.88 -7.87 8.35
CA ASP A 220 -27.06 -9.07 8.28
C ASP A 220 -25.89 -8.86 7.30
N GLY A 221 -24.81 -9.62 7.49
CA GLY A 221 -23.60 -9.47 6.68
C GLY A 221 -23.80 -9.68 5.18
N VAL A 222 -24.73 -10.54 4.76
CA VAL A 222 -24.95 -10.83 3.33
C VAL A 222 -25.63 -9.64 2.67
N THR A 223 -26.65 -9.07 3.31
CA THR A 223 -27.31 -7.85 2.83
C THR A 223 -26.34 -6.67 2.80
N LEU A 224 -25.52 -6.49 3.84
CA LEU A 224 -24.48 -5.48 3.86
C LEU A 224 -23.48 -5.66 2.70
N HIS A 225 -23.02 -6.89 2.45
CA HIS A 225 -22.08 -7.18 1.35
C HIS A 225 -22.68 -6.84 -0.01
N ARG A 226 -23.96 -7.17 -0.23
CA ARG A 226 -24.66 -6.86 -1.48
C ARG A 226 -24.79 -5.34 -1.70
N ILE A 227 -25.14 -4.56 -0.66
CA ILE A 227 -25.19 -3.10 -0.74
C ILE A 227 -23.81 -2.52 -1.00
N TRP A 228 -22.80 -2.98 -0.26
CA TRP A 228 -21.40 -2.56 -0.41
C TRP A 228 -20.88 -2.79 -1.83
N ARG A 229 -21.10 -3.99 -2.41
CA ARG A 229 -20.73 -4.32 -3.80
C ARG A 229 -21.42 -3.40 -4.79
N SER A 230 -22.70 -3.13 -4.57
CA SER A 230 -23.50 -2.35 -5.51
C SER A 230 -23.10 -0.88 -5.51
N LEU A 231 -22.84 -0.30 -4.34
CA LEU A 231 -22.32 1.05 -4.21
C LEU A 231 -20.93 1.19 -4.83
N LEU A 232 -20.00 0.27 -4.55
CA LEU A 232 -18.67 0.31 -5.18
C LEU A 232 -18.75 0.18 -6.70
N ASN A 233 -19.61 -0.70 -7.22
CA ASN A 233 -19.81 -0.81 -8.65
C ASN A 233 -20.33 0.50 -9.27
N ALA A 234 -21.34 1.12 -8.64
CA ALA A 234 -21.91 2.39 -9.10
C ALA A 234 -20.87 3.53 -9.05
N TRP A 235 -20.18 3.69 -7.93
CA TRP A 235 -19.20 4.76 -7.74
C TRP A 235 -17.95 4.60 -8.60
N CYS A 236 -17.43 3.38 -8.79
CA CYS A 236 -16.29 3.14 -9.68
C CYS A 236 -16.63 3.42 -11.15
N SER A 237 -17.91 3.26 -11.53
CA SER A 237 -18.37 3.49 -12.91
C SER A 237 -18.52 4.98 -13.27
N SER A 238 -18.42 5.89 -12.30
CA SER A 238 -18.61 7.33 -12.49
C SER A 238 -17.27 8.07 -12.53
N GLU A 239 -17.00 8.75 -13.65
CA GLU A 239 -15.80 9.60 -13.84
C GLU A 239 -15.71 10.78 -12.86
N ASN A 240 -16.84 11.16 -12.26
CA ASN A 240 -16.96 12.32 -11.36
C ASN A 240 -16.87 11.93 -9.89
N CYS A 241 -16.66 10.64 -9.59
CA CYS A 241 -16.58 10.13 -8.23
C CYS A 241 -15.15 9.80 -7.85
N SER A 242 -14.81 10.00 -6.59
CA SER A 242 -13.53 9.58 -6.00
C SER A 242 -13.78 8.79 -4.72
N ILE A 243 -13.15 7.62 -4.63
CA ILE A 243 -13.51 6.59 -3.67
C ILE A 243 -12.55 6.60 -2.50
N SER A 244 -13.09 6.56 -1.28
CA SER A 244 -12.29 6.30 -0.08
C SER A 244 -12.83 5.08 0.67
N ILE A 245 -11.92 4.24 1.13
CA ILE A 245 -12.21 3.03 1.90
C ILE A 245 -11.45 3.12 3.23
N ALA A 246 -12.09 2.76 4.34
CA ALA A 246 -11.41 2.56 5.61
C ALA A 246 -11.93 1.29 6.28
N THR A 247 -11.02 0.42 6.72
CA THR A 247 -11.39 -0.77 7.49
C THR A 247 -10.25 -1.17 8.46
N PRO A 248 -10.55 -1.46 9.74
CA PRO A 248 -9.56 -1.94 10.70
C PRO A 248 -8.99 -3.31 10.35
N ARG A 249 -9.78 -4.15 9.67
CA ARG A 249 -9.41 -5.51 9.26
C ARG A 249 -9.85 -5.75 7.82
N ILE A 250 -9.06 -6.51 7.08
CA ILE A 250 -9.41 -6.98 5.74
C ILE A 250 -8.88 -8.40 5.55
N ASP A 251 -9.53 -9.20 4.72
CA ASP A 251 -9.01 -10.50 4.29
C ASP A 251 -8.70 -10.54 2.79
N VAL A 252 -8.06 -11.63 2.35
CA VAL A 252 -7.66 -11.82 0.94
C VAL A 252 -8.88 -11.75 0.01
N PRO A 253 -9.98 -12.51 0.23
CA PRO A 253 -11.15 -12.44 -0.65
C PRO A 253 -11.74 -11.03 -0.79
N SER A 254 -11.88 -10.30 0.31
CA SER A 254 -12.45 -8.94 0.27
C SER A 254 -11.54 -7.97 -0.47
N LEU A 255 -10.21 -8.07 -0.29
CA LEU A 255 -9.27 -7.21 -1.03
C LEU A 255 -9.16 -7.59 -2.51
N VAL A 256 -9.24 -8.88 -2.85
CA VAL A 256 -9.35 -9.36 -4.25
C VAL A 256 -10.57 -8.72 -4.91
N GLU A 257 -11.72 -8.74 -4.25
CA GLU A 257 -12.95 -8.16 -4.77
C GLU A 257 -12.84 -6.65 -5.02
N ILE A 258 -12.26 -5.88 -4.08
CA ILE A 258 -11.95 -4.46 -4.28
C ILE A 258 -11.06 -4.25 -5.51
N CYS A 259 -10.01 -5.06 -5.64
CA CYS A 259 -9.11 -4.99 -6.79
C CYS A 259 -9.83 -5.27 -8.11
N HIS A 260 -10.74 -6.24 -8.16
CA HIS A 260 -11.56 -6.50 -9.34
C HIS A 260 -12.42 -5.31 -9.75
N PHE A 261 -13.05 -4.60 -8.80
CA PHE A 261 -13.80 -3.38 -9.11
C PHE A 261 -12.89 -2.30 -9.71
N PHE A 262 -11.74 -2.06 -9.11
CA PHE A 262 -10.81 -1.05 -9.62
C PHE A 262 -10.19 -1.41 -10.97
N ILE A 263 -9.90 -2.69 -11.22
CA ILE A 263 -9.42 -3.17 -12.52
C ILE A 263 -10.52 -3.01 -13.59
N LYS A 264 -11.76 -3.40 -13.27
CA LYS A 264 -12.92 -3.28 -14.17
C LYS A 264 -13.12 -1.85 -14.68
N TYR A 265 -12.86 -0.86 -13.83
CA TYR A 265 -13.02 0.57 -14.14
C TYR A 265 -11.69 1.34 -14.20
N ARG A 266 -10.58 0.67 -14.51
CA ARG A 266 -9.21 1.20 -14.38
C ARG A 266 -8.93 2.52 -15.11
N GLU A 267 -9.68 2.81 -16.18
CA GLU A 267 -9.49 4.02 -17.00
C GLU A 267 -10.12 5.26 -16.37
N ILE A 268 -11.14 5.09 -15.50
CA ILE A 268 -11.96 6.18 -14.98
C ILE A 268 -11.96 6.29 -13.45
N VAL A 269 -11.67 5.19 -12.75
CA VAL A 269 -11.74 5.15 -11.29
C VAL A 269 -10.71 6.08 -10.65
N LYS A 270 -11.17 6.88 -9.69
CA LYS A 270 -10.32 7.75 -8.88
C LYS A 270 -10.32 7.25 -7.45
N ILE A 271 -9.17 6.79 -6.97
CA ILE A 271 -8.99 6.36 -5.59
C ILE A 271 -8.42 7.55 -4.82
N CYS A 272 -9.09 7.95 -3.75
CA CYS A 272 -8.63 9.04 -2.89
C CYS A 272 -7.80 8.50 -1.72
N ALA A 273 -8.31 7.49 -1.00
CA ALA A 273 -7.62 6.89 0.13
C ALA A 273 -8.11 5.47 0.42
N ILE A 274 -7.20 4.57 0.81
CA ILE A 274 -7.53 3.26 1.37
C ILE A 274 -6.86 3.12 2.73
N CYS A 275 -7.60 3.32 3.82
CA CYS A 275 -7.07 3.32 5.18
C CYS A 275 -7.17 1.93 5.78
N ILE A 276 -6.04 1.22 5.92
CA ILE A 276 -5.97 -0.12 6.51
C ILE A 276 -4.71 -0.21 7.39
N PRO A 277 -4.80 -0.69 8.65
CA PRO A 277 -3.62 -0.87 9.48
C PRO A 277 -2.59 -1.83 8.86
N MET A 278 -1.29 -1.59 9.08
CA MET A 278 -0.25 -2.52 8.59
C MET A 278 -0.33 -3.90 9.24
N GLN A 279 -0.90 -3.98 10.45
CA GLN A 279 -1.08 -5.21 11.20
C GLN A 279 -2.38 -5.16 12.00
N PHE A 280 -3.11 -6.27 12.01
CA PHE A 280 -4.31 -6.48 12.81
C PHE A 280 -4.41 -7.98 13.15
N ASP A 281 -4.76 -8.29 14.40
CA ASP A 281 -4.94 -9.67 14.90
C ASP A 281 -3.76 -10.64 14.63
N GLY A 282 -2.54 -10.11 14.64
CA GLY A 282 -1.34 -10.90 14.32
C GLY A 282 -1.10 -11.11 12.82
N THR A 283 -2.04 -10.73 11.96
CA THR A 283 -1.90 -10.75 10.49
C THR A 283 -1.28 -9.45 9.99
N LYS A 284 -0.29 -9.55 9.10
CA LYS A 284 0.33 -8.39 8.45
C LYS A 284 -0.33 -8.14 7.10
N LEU A 285 -0.69 -6.89 6.82
CA LEU A 285 -1.29 -6.51 5.54
C LEU A 285 -0.39 -6.84 4.35
N GLY A 286 0.93 -6.82 4.54
CA GLY A 286 1.89 -7.22 3.50
C GLY A 286 1.72 -8.67 3.03
N VAL A 287 1.33 -9.59 3.93
CA VAL A 287 1.05 -11.00 3.57
C VAL A 287 -0.23 -11.07 2.73
N ILE A 288 -1.28 -10.38 3.17
CA ILE A 288 -2.55 -10.29 2.42
C ILE A 288 -2.30 -9.71 1.03
N LYS A 289 -1.51 -8.63 0.90
CA LYS A 289 -1.16 -8.04 -0.41
C LYS A 289 -0.47 -9.06 -1.32
N GLN A 290 0.49 -9.82 -0.80
CA GLN A 290 1.18 -10.85 -1.58
C GLN A 290 0.23 -11.96 -2.04
N ASP A 291 -0.67 -12.39 -1.16
CA ASP A 291 -1.65 -13.43 -1.49
C ASP A 291 -2.69 -12.93 -2.51
N VAL A 292 -3.16 -11.69 -2.37
CA VAL A 292 -4.04 -11.04 -3.34
C VAL A 292 -3.39 -11.02 -4.73
N LEU A 293 -2.11 -10.63 -4.85
CA LEU A 293 -1.45 -10.54 -6.16
C LEU A 293 -1.38 -11.90 -6.89
N LYS A 294 -1.34 -13.03 -6.17
CA LYS A 294 -1.32 -14.37 -6.76
C LYS A 294 -2.62 -14.69 -7.52
N GLU A 295 -3.72 -14.02 -7.19
CA GLU A 295 -5.03 -14.20 -7.84
C GLU A 295 -5.16 -13.44 -9.17
N PHE A 296 -4.18 -12.59 -9.51
CA PHE A 296 -4.24 -11.73 -10.71
C PHE A 296 -3.16 -12.04 -11.72
N SER A 297 -3.42 -11.69 -12.99
CA SER A 297 -2.44 -11.77 -14.07
C SER A 297 -1.25 -10.83 -13.81
N SER A 298 -0.07 -11.11 -14.37
CA SER A 298 1.11 -10.23 -14.19
C SER A 298 0.87 -8.79 -14.66
N SER A 299 0.00 -8.58 -15.65
CA SER A 299 -0.40 -7.23 -16.10
C SER A 299 -1.22 -6.50 -15.04
N ASP A 300 -2.18 -7.20 -14.44
CA ASP A 300 -3.07 -6.64 -13.43
C ASP A 300 -2.35 -6.46 -12.09
N GLN A 301 -1.39 -7.33 -11.75
CA GLN A 301 -0.52 -7.17 -10.58
C GLN A 301 0.20 -5.82 -10.60
N ILE A 302 0.79 -5.45 -11.75
CA ILE A 302 1.44 -4.13 -11.92
C ILE A 302 0.42 -3.02 -11.67
N PHE A 303 -0.78 -3.10 -12.25
CA PHE A 303 -1.81 -2.09 -11.99
C PHE A 303 -2.18 -2.00 -10.51
N ILE A 304 -2.41 -3.14 -9.84
CA ILE A 304 -2.75 -3.20 -8.42
C ILE A 304 -1.65 -2.58 -7.57
N GLU A 305 -0.39 -2.98 -7.78
CA GLU A 305 0.75 -2.48 -7.02
C GLU A 305 0.93 -0.97 -7.18
N TYR A 306 0.92 -0.46 -8.43
CA TYR A 306 1.23 0.94 -8.71
C TYR A 306 0.03 1.89 -8.52
N LYS A 307 -1.21 1.43 -8.74
CA LYS A 307 -2.40 2.30 -8.71
C LYS A 307 -3.30 2.09 -7.51
N ILE A 308 -3.33 0.89 -6.92
CA ILE A 308 -4.22 0.59 -5.79
C ILE A 308 -3.40 0.61 -4.49
N PHE A 309 -2.34 -0.18 -4.39
CA PHE A 309 -1.56 -0.33 -3.15
C PHE A 309 -0.79 0.93 -2.76
N THR A 310 -0.44 1.80 -3.71
CA THR A 310 0.16 3.12 -3.44
C THR A 310 -0.82 4.10 -2.79
N GLN A 311 -2.12 3.86 -2.90
CA GLN A 311 -3.18 4.68 -2.29
C GLN A 311 -3.49 4.25 -0.86
N PHE A 312 -2.79 3.23 -0.35
CA PHE A 312 -2.99 2.76 1.00
C PHE A 312 -2.39 3.76 1.98
N LEU A 313 -3.23 4.25 2.87
CA LEU A 313 -2.83 5.01 4.04
C LEU A 313 -2.81 4.04 5.23
N TYR A 314 -1.76 4.16 6.05
CA TYR A 314 -1.56 3.30 7.21
C TYR A 314 -1.75 4.13 8.48
N PRO A 315 -2.92 4.05 9.13
CA PRO A 315 -3.20 4.79 10.35
C PRO A 315 -2.22 4.44 11.46
N LEU A 316 -1.71 5.44 12.17
CA LEU A 316 -0.81 5.26 13.31
C LEU A 316 -1.57 4.76 14.55
N ASN A 317 -2.81 5.21 14.69
CA ASN A 317 -3.70 4.86 15.77
C ASN A 317 -4.63 3.72 15.37
N THR A 318 -4.97 2.86 16.34
CA THR A 318 -6.04 1.89 16.14
C THR A 318 -7.37 2.63 15.99
N PHE A 319 -8.01 2.47 14.84
CA PHE A 319 -9.36 2.97 14.59
C PHE A 319 -10.33 1.79 14.51
N LYS A 320 -11.61 2.05 14.82
CA LYS A 320 -12.69 1.05 14.79
C LYS A 320 -13.73 1.32 13.74
N VAL A 321 -13.55 2.40 12.98
CA VAL A 321 -14.51 2.87 11.99
C VAL A 321 -14.28 2.09 10.70
N THR A 322 -15.36 1.53 10.15
CA THR A 322 -15.34 0.88 8.84
C THR A 322 -16.30 1.63 7.91
N PHE A 323 -15.82 2.06 6.74
CA PHE A 323 -16.68 2.69 5.74
C PHE A 323 -16.16 2.53 4.31
N ILE A 324 -17.09 2.69 3.37
CA ILE A 324 -16.80 3.11 2.00
C ILE A 324 -17.46 4.46 1.75
N SER A 325 -16.85 5.25 0.87
CA SER A 325 -17.38 6.56 0.53
C SER A 325 -17.04 6.96 -0.90
N SER A 326 -17.85 7.85 -1.45
CA SER A 326 -17.64 8.48 -2.74
C SER A 326 -17.82 9.99 -2.64
N LEU A 327 -16.78 10.74 -3.00
CA LEU A 327 -16.83 12.19 -3.19
C LEU A 327 -17.18 12.50 -4.64
N ASN A 328 -18.30 13.19 -4.85
CA ASN A 328 -18.74 13.64 -6.17
C ASN A 328 -18.16 15.02 -6.53
N LYS A 329 -18.34 15.43 -7.79
CA LYS A 329 -17.89 16.73 -8.32
C LYS A 329 -18.50 17.97 -7.63
N ASP A 330 -19.63 17.80 -6.95
CA ASP A 330 -20.35 18.88 -6.27
C ASP A 330 -19.89 19.06 -4.81
N GLY A 331 -18.85 18.31 -4.39
CA GLY A 331 -18.29 18.39 -3.03
C GLY A 331 -19.12 17.65 -1.98
N ILE A 332 -20.05 16.78 -2.41
CA ILE A 332 -20.85 15.92 -1.53
C ILE A 332 -20.20 14.55 -1.46
N VAL A 333 -20.08 14.04 -0.24
CA VAL A 333 -19.58 12.71 0.08
C VAL A 333 -20.73 11.85 0.55
N ASP A 334 -20.99 10.78 -0.19
CA ASP A 334 -21.84 9.68 0.24
C ASP A 334 -21.00 8.67 1.02
N VAL A 335 -21.44 8.28 2.21
CA VAL A 335 -20.69 7.41 3.12
C VAL A 335 -21.60 6.29 3.61
N LEU A 336 -21.18 5.04 3.37
CA LEU A 336 -21.72 3.87 4.05
C LEU A 336 -20.76 3.49 5.19
N ALA A 337 -21.15 3.81 6.42
CA ALA A 337 -20.42 3.43 7.62
C ALA A 337 -21.03 2.18 8.25
N THR A 338 -20.18 1.25 8.72
CA THR A 338 -20.60 -0.02 9.30
C THR A 338 -19.73 -0.42 10.49
N SER A 339 -20.29 -1.23 11.39
CA SER A 339 -19.52 -1.90 12.44
C SER A 339 -18.85 -3.19 11.98
N GLY A 340 -19.19 -3.68 10.78
CA GLY A 340 -18.65 -4.92 10.22
C GLY A 340 -17.35 -4.67 9.47
N ASP A 341 -16.31 -5.43 9.79
CA ASP A 341 -15.04 -5.41 9.06
C ASP A 341 -15.17 -6.04 7.66
N PHE A 342 -14.31 -5.65 6.72
CA PHE A 342 -14.30 -6.20 5.36
C PHE A 342 -13.63 -7.58 5.32
N THR A 343 -14.33 -8.56 5.86
CA THR A 343 -13.88 -9.94 6.00
C THR A 343 -15.04 -10.88 5.75
N LYS A 344 -14.73 -12.13 5.40
CA LYS A 344 -15.70 -13.21 5.25
C LYS A 344 -16.59 -13.38 6.48
N SER A 345 -16.06 -13.16 7.68
CA SER A 345 -16.85 -13.20 8.91
C SER A 345 -17.79 -12.00 9.02
N GLY A 346 -17.33 -10.79 8.71
CA GLY A 346 -18.12 -9.55 8.70
C GLY A 346 -19.24 -9.51 7.65
N PHE A 347 -19.08 -10.27 6.56
CA PHE A 347 -20.11 -10.45 5.52
C PHE A 347 -20.89 -11.76 5.63
N SER A 348 -20.66 -12.55 6.68
CA SER A 348 -21.38 -13.81 6.86
C SER A 348 -22.84 -13.59 7.29
N LYS A 349 -23.73 -14.53 6.95
CA LYS A 349 -25.14 -14.52 7.39
C LYS A 349 -25.33 -14.51 8.92
N LYS A 350 -24.31 -14.92 9.67
CA LYS A 350 -24.32 -14.93 11.14
C LYS A 350 -23.90 -13.60 11.75
N SER A 351 -23.33 -12.70 10.96
CA SER A 351 -22.94 -11.36 11.40
C SER A 351 -24.15 -10.42 11.36
N SER A 352 -24.18 -9.52 12.33
CA SER A 352 -25.19 -8.47 12.46
C SER A 352 -24.45 -7.17 12.69
N ASN A 353 -24.60 -6.24 11.75
CA ASN A 353 -23.78 -5.04 11.66
C ASN A 353 -24.66 -3.81 11.80
N LEU A 354 -24.22 -2.85 12.60
CA LEU A 354 -24.80 -1.51 12.60
C LEU A 354 -24.34 -0.80 11.34
N VAL A 355 -25.29 -0.26 10.58
CA VAL A 355 -25.02 0.36 9.28
C VAL A 355 -25.72 1.70 9.20
N VAL A 356 -25.02 2.69 8.65
CA VAL A 356 -25.57 4.03 8.40
C VAL A 356 -25.12 4.50 7.04
N TYR A 357 -26.05 5.04 6.25
CA TYR A 357 -25.75 5.71 4.99
C TYR A 357 -26.08 7.19 5.10
N ASN A 358 -25.09 8.06 4.86
CA ASN A 358 -25.27 9.51 4.96
C ASN A 358 -24.58 10.23 3.80
N SER A 359 -25.17 11.35 3.38
CA SER A 359 -24.54 12.31 2.48
C SER A 359 -24.16 13.56 3.26
N MET A 360 -22.93 14.04 3.11
CA MET A 360 -22.42 15.24 3.80
C MET A 360 -21.43 16.01 2.93
N ARG A 361 -21.02 17.21 3.35
CA ARG A 361 -19.98 17.97 2.63
C ARG A 361 -18.59 17.39 2.88
N GLU A 362 -17.68 17.59 1.94
CA GLU A 362 -16.30 17.11 2.03
C GLU A 362 -15.57 17.52 3.33
N ASP A 363 -15.70 18.77 3.75
CA ASP A 363 -15.06 19.26 4.98
C ASP A 363 -15.58 18.55 6.23
N GLU A 364 -16.89 18.28 6.27
CA GLU A 364 -17.53 17.56 7.36
C GLU A 364 -17.10 16.09 7.37
N PHE A 365 -17.03 15.46 6.19
CA PHE A 365 -16.53 14.10 6.03
C PHE A 365 -15.09 13.98 6.52
N LYS A 366 -14.20 14.88 6.10
CA LYS A 366 -12.80 14.90 6.54
C LYS A 366 -12.71 15.02 8.07
N SER A 367 -13.42 15.99 8.65
CA SER A 367 -13.41 16.20 10.10
C SER A 367 -13.96 15.03 10.90
N LYS A 368 -15.00 14.33 10.40
CA LYS A 368 -15.69 13.26 11.15
C LYS A 368 -15.09 11.87 10.93
N TYR A 369 -14.55 11.59 9.74
CA TYR A 369 -14.13 10.25 9.34
C TYR A 369 -12.64 10.14 9.07
N LEU A 370 -12.06 11.03 8.25
CA LEU A 370 -10.66 10.87 7.82
C LEU A 370 -9.65 11.39 8.85
N ASN A 371 -9.82 12.61 9.36
CA ASN A 371 -8.87 13.20 10.32
C ASN A 371 -8.70 12.33 11.58
N PRO A 372 -9.77 11.76 12.19
CA PRO A 372 -9.61 10.87 13.35
C PRO A 372 -8.86 9.56 13.07
N ILE A 373 -8.70 9.20 11.80
CA ILE A 373 -7.92 8.01 11.38
C ILE A 373 -6.47 8.42 11.08
N MET A 374 -6.25 9.63 10.58
CA MET A 374 -4.95 10.11 10.11
C MET A 374 -4.13 10.83 11.19
N ASP A 375 -4.80 11.42 12.18
CA ASP A 375 -4.23 12.08 13.37
C ASP A 375 -4.10 11.09 14.55
#